data_AF-A0A091E475-F1
#
_entry.id   AF-A0A091E475-F1
#
_cell.length_a   1.000
_cell.length_b   1.000
_cell.length_c   1.000
_cell.angle_alpha   90.00
_cell.angle_beta   90.00
_cell.angle_gamma   90.00
#
_symmetry.space_group_name_H-M   'P 1'
#
loop_
_entity.id
_entity.type
_entity.pdbx_description
1 polymer ?
#
loop_
_entity_poly.entity_id
_entity_poly.type
_entity_poly.pdbx_seq_one_letter_code
_entity_poly.pdbx_strand_id
1 'polypeptide(L)'
;LMAGLIIEEMENEKKMEEKGILEDETIGVVFKDDFSYTLRFQMGRAVFPNEGFEHIETCWDFSASHCKVPLYWYGGFLSVQSSIDAAVIEMKTNHSVWKEMKSITGVHLKTPMMKPLFKLDYLWFIICAILSYCPYMHFLSVKVLKEKKKLKILMRAMGLQDIAYWLSWSLLYTVYVSITASLLTWVTL
;
A
#
# COMPACT_ATOMS: atom_id res chain seq x y z
N LEU A 1 18.14 -1.52 37.07
CA LEU A 1 18.80 -0.40 36.36
C LEU A 1 18.99 -0.81 34.91
N MET A 2 18.57 0.04 33.97
CA MET A 2 18.95 -0.07 32.56
C MET A 2 20.44 0.27 32.45
N ALA A 3 21.31 -0.73 32.48
CA ALA A 3 22.75 -0.53 32.40
C ALA A 3 23.12 -0.08 30.98
N GLY A 4 23.69 1.13 30.84
CA GLY A 4 24.17 1.66 29.56
C GLY A 4 23.42 2.89 29.02
N LEU A 5 22.36 3.36 29.69
CA LEU A 5 21.70 4.61 29.30
C LEU A 5 22.30 5.81 30.02
N ILE A 6 22.66 6.84 29.26
CA ILE A 6 23.06 8.15 29.76
C ILE A 6 21.84 9.07 29.62
N ILE A 7 21.38 9.61 30.74
CA ILE A 7 20.27 10.58 30.76
C ILE A 7 20.89 11.96 30.94
N GLU A 8 20.56 12.87 30.02
CA GLU A 8 21.03 14.24 30.05
C GLU A 8 19.84 15.18 29.89
N GLU A 9 19.74 16.15 30.79
CA GLU A 9 18.75 17.21 30.70
C GLU A 9 19.22 18.28 29.71
N MET A 10 18.36 18.64 28.77
CA MET A 10 18.67 19.62 27.74
C MET A 10 17.99 20.95 28.05
N GLU A 11 18.74 22.05 27.99
CA GLU A 11 18.21 23.40 28.26
C GLU A 11 17.12 23.85 27.29
N ASN A 12 17.14 23.37 26.03
CA ASN A 12 16.19 23.78 25.01
C ASN A 12 16.01 22.69 23.94
N GLU A 13 14.82 22.62 23.34
CA GLU A 13 14.45 21.66 22.29
C GLU A 13 15.35 21.79 21.05
N LYS A 14 15.77 23.02 20.71
CA LYS A 14 16.68 23.26 19.56
C LYS A 14 18.05 22.60 19.75
N LYS A 15 18.65 22.71 20.95
CA LYS A 15 19.93 22.06 21.27
C LYS A 15 19.79 20.54 21.26
N MET A 16 18.65 20.04 21.73
CA MET A 16 18.34 18.61 21.69
C MET A 16 18.22 18.10 20.24
N GLU A 17 17.63 18.87 19.33
CA GLU A 17 17.54 18.52 17.91
C GLU A 17 18.92 18.56 17.23
N GLU A 18 19.74 19.57 17.49
CA GLU A 18 21.12 19.65 16.97
C GLU A 18 21.96 18.44 17.42
N LYS A 19 21.91 18.09 18.71
CA LYS A 19 22.59 16.91 19.26
C LYS A 19 22.02 15.62 18.68
N GLY A 20 20.71 15.54 18.58
CA GLY A 20 20.00 14.43 17.96
C GLY A 20 20.20 14.32 16.46
N ILE A 21 20.90 15.24 15.77
CA ILE A 21 21.35 15.10 14.38
C ILE A 21 22.80 14.59 14.34
N LEU A 22 23.62 14.99 15.31
CA LEU A 22 25.04 14.66 15.39
C LEU A 22 25.32 13.28 15.99
N GLU A 23 24.48 12.86 16.94
CA GLU A 23 24.61 11.59 17.65
C GLU A 23 23.50 10.63 17.21
N ASP A 24 23.89 9.51 16.61
CA ASP A 24 22.91 8.57 16.07
C ASP A 24 22.09 7.92 17.19
N GLU A 25 22.67 7.70 18.38
CA GLU A 25 22.06 6.92 19.48
C GLU A 25 21.19 7.71 20.46
N THR A 26 20.96 8.99 20.19
CA THR A 26 20.23 9.88 21.09
C THR A 26 18.73 9.90 20.79
N ILE A 27 17.92 9.67 21.81
CA ILE A 27 16.44 9.74 21.74
C ILE A 27 16.00 10.96 22.54
N GLY A 28 15.33 11.90 21.87
CA GLY A 28 14.80 13.10 22.52
C GLY A 28 13.43 12.85 23.12
N VAL A 29 13.19 13.37 24.33
CA VAL A 29 11.89 13.32 24.99
C VAL A 29 11.51 14.74 25.41
N VAL A 30 10.38 15.24 24.90
CA VAL A 30 9.85 16.57 25.24
C VAL A 30 8.55 16.41 25.99
N PHE A 31 8.58 16.64 27.30
CA PHE A 31 7.37 16.67 28.12
C PHE A 31 6.62 17.98 27.89
N LYS A 32 5.31 17.89 27.62
CA LYS A 32 4.41 19.04 27.49
C LYS A 32 3.58 19.23 28.75
N ASP A 33 3.08 18.13 29.32
CA ASP A 33 2.33 18.06 30.57
C ASP A 33 2.73 16.79 31.35
N ASP A 34 2.19 16.62 32.56
CA ASP A 34 2.40 15.43 33.42
C ASP A 34 2.10 14.08 32.73
N PHE A 35 1.25 14.09 31.70
CA PHE A 35 0.82 12.89 30.97
C PHE A 35 1.08 12.97 29.46
N SER A 36 1.68 14.05 28.97
CA SER A 36 1.84 14.28 27.54
C SER A 36 3.31 14.53 27.20
N TYR A 37 3.83 13.76 26.25
CA TYR A 37 5.21 13.87 25.79
C TYR A 37 5.31 13.63 24.29
N THR A 38 6.34 14.21 23.67
CA THR A 38 6.72 13.98 22.29
C THR A 38 8.06 13.26 22.28
N LEU A 39 8.13 12.11 21.61
CA LEU A 39 9.41 11.46 21.33
C LEU A 39 9.98 11.95 19.99
N ARG A 40 11.26 12.28 19.99
CA ARG A 40 12.01 12.68 18.78
C ARG A 40 13.06 11.61 18.50
N PHE A 41 12.93 10.98 17.34
CA PHE A 41 13.84 9.97 16.84
C PHE A 41 14.57 10.48 15.60
N GLN A 42 15.80 10.02 15.42
CA GLN A 42 16.50 10.19 14.17
C GLN A 42 15.78 9.53 12.99
N MET A 43 16.01 10.10 11.80
CA MET A 43 15.48 9.59 10.55
C MET A 43 15.90 8.11 10.35
N GLY A 44 14.92 7.22 10.18
CA GLY A 44 15.17 5.79 9.91
C GLY A 44 15.30 4.90 11.14
N ARG A 45 15.38 5.45 12.37
CA ARG A 45 15.36 4.64 13.61
C ARG A 45 13.96 4.31 14.11
N ALA A 46 12.99 5.17 13.81
CA ALA A 46 11.58 4.91 14.01
C ALA A 46 10.83 5.15 12.70
N VAL A 47 9.75 4.40 12.50
CA VAL A 47 8.86 4.62 11.35
C VAL A 47 8.03 5.87 11.64
N PHE A 48 7.80 6.71 10.62
CA PHE A 48 6.87 7.81 10.79
C PHE A 48 5.44 7.26 10.92
N PRO A 49 4.66 7.74 11.91
CA PRO A 49 3.28 7.30 12.10
C PRO A 49 2.34 7.83 11.00
N ASN A 50 2.77 8.85 10.23
CA ASN A 50 1.96 9.53 9.25
C ASN A 50 2.62 9.58 7.87
N GLU A 51 2.54 8.47 7.16
CA GLU A 51 2.39 8.46 5.70
C GLU A 51 1.35 7.38 5.41
N GLY A 52 0.39 7.66 4.54
CA GLY A 52 -0.82 6.85 4.35
C GLY A 52 -0.54 5.35 4.40
N PHE A 53 -1.45 4.63 5.07
CA PHE A 53 -1.48 3.18 5.30
C PHE A 53 -1.27 2.26 4.06
N GLU A 54 -0.80 2.77 2.94
CA GLU A 54 -0.49 2.02 1.72
C GLU A 54 0.79 1.16 1.81
N HIS A 55 1.63 1.33 2.83
CA HIS A 55 2.89 0.56 2.95
C HIS A 55 2.98 -0.35 4.19
N ILE A 56 1.95 -0.41 5.03
CA ILE A 56 1.90 -1.39 6.13
C ILE A 56 1.61 -2.81 5.62
N GLU A 57 1.08 -2.95 4.40
CA GLU A 57 0.42 -4.21 4.02
C GLU A 57 1.35 -5.33 3.55
N THR A 58 2.65 -5.12 3.37
CA THR A 58 3.44 -6.08 2.59
C THR A 58 4.78 -6.42 3.18
N CYS A 59 4.77 -6.70 4.48
CA CYS A 59 5.84 -7.37 5.19
C CYS A 59 5.73 -8.89 4.96
N TRP A 60 6.43 -9.40 3.94
CA TRP A 60 6.53 -10.85 3.67
C TRP A 60 7.57 -11.52 4.56
N ASP A 61 8.65 -10.79 4.85
CA ASP A 61 9.76 -11.21 5.69
C ASP A 61 10.00 -10.13 6.75
N PHE A 62 10.03 -10.53 8.02
CA PHE A 62 10.22 -9.64 9.18
C PHE A 62 11.69 -9.24 9.40
N SER A 63 12.57 -9.53 8.44
CA SER A 63 13.87 -8.88 8.34
C SER A 63 13.73 -7.36 8.30
N ALA A 64 14.64 -6.66 8.98
CA ALA A 64 14.70 -5.19 9.02
C ALA A 64 14.79 -4.54 7.62
N SER A 65 15.25 -5.28 6.61
CA SER A 65 15.33 -4.83 5.22
C SER A 65 13.99 -4.77 4.50
N HIS A 66 13.03 -5.64 4.89
CA HIS A 66 11.76 -5.82 4.18
C HIS A 66 10.55 -5.37 5.00
N CYS A 67 10.73 -5.18 6.30
CA CYS A 67 9.69 -4.79 7.22
C CYS A 67 10.16 -3.63 8.09
N LYS A 68 9.46 -2.49 7.97
CA LYS A 68 9.73 -1.33 8.81
C LYS A 68 9.04 -1.43 10.18
N VAL A 69 7.99 -2.24 10.32
CA VAL A 69 7.23 -2.36 11.58
C VAL A 69 8.11 -2.79 12.78
N PRO A 70 9.02 -3.79 12.66
CA PRO A 70 9.93 -4.14 13.75
C PRO A 70 10.92 -3.04 14.17
N LEU A 71 11.07 -1.95 13.40
CA LEU A 71 11.91 -0.82 13.79
C LEU A 71 11.42 -0.16 15.09
N TYR A 72 10.12 -0.19 15.39
CA TYR A 72 9.64 0.29 16.69
C TYR A 72 10.17 -0.54 17.88
N TRP A 73 10.49 -1.82 17.65
CA TRP A 73 11.05 -2.71 18.66
C TRP A 73 12.57 -2.54 18.76
N TYR A 74 13.30 -2.69 17.65
CA TYR A 74 14.77 -2.62 17.64
C TYR A 74 15.31 -1.20 17.77
N GLY A 75 14.56 -0.19 17.31
CA GLY A 75 14.93 1.23 17.38
C GLY A 75 14.74 1.85 18.77
N GLY A 76 14.33 1.08 19.78
CA GLY A 76 14.22 1.53 21.17
C GLY A 76 12.96 2.35 21.48
N PHE A 77 12.12 2.65 20.49
CA PHE A 77 10.85 3.37 20.68
C PHE A 77 9.99 2.72 21.76
N LEU A 78 9.71 1.42 21.63
CA LEU A 78 8.85 0.73 22.57
C LEU A 78 9.47 0.65 23.98
N SER A 79 10.80 0.50 24.07
CA SER A 79 11.51 0.45 25.35
C SER A 79 11.43 1.80 26.09
N VAL A 80 11.64 2.91 25.38
CA VAL A 80 11.52 4.26 25.95
C VAL A 80 10.08 4.55 26.33
N GLN A 81 9.12 4.27 25.44
CA GLN A 81 7.70 4.45 25.71
C GLN A 81 7.25 3.66 26.95
N SER A 82 7.58 2.37 27.04
CA SER A 82 7.21 1.54 28.19
C SER A 82 7.85 2.04 29.49
N SER A 83 9.07 2.57 29.43
CA SER A 83 9.76 3.11 30.61
C SER A 83 9.12 4.41 31.10
N ILE A 84 8.77 5.32 30.19
CA ILE A 84 8.08 6.57 30.53
C ILE A 84 6.68 6.26 31.06
N ASP A 85 5.92 5.40 30.38
CA ASP A 85 4.56 5.06 30.78
C ASP A 85 4.54 4.36 32.15
N ALA A 86 5.50 3.47 32.43
CA ALA A 86 5.64 2.88 33.76
C ALA A 86 5.91 3.94 34.84
N ALA A 87 6.78 4.92 34.56
CA ALA A 87 7.09 6.00 35.50
C ALA A 87 5.90 6.95 35.73
N VAL A 88 5.16 7.30 34.68
CA VAL A 88 3.95 8.13 34.77
C VAL A 88 2.85 7.41 35.58
N ILE A 89 2.65 6.11 35.36
CA ILE A 89 1.71 5.30 36.14
C ILE A 89 2.14 5.25 37.61
N GLU A 90 3.42 4.99 37.89
CA GLU A 90 3.95 4.95 39.25
C GLU A 90 3.77 6.28 39.97
N MET A 91 4.09 7.40 39.30
CA MET A 91 3.88 8.75 39.83
C MET A 91 2.42 9.02 40.19
N LYS A 92 1.47 8.59 39.35
CA LYS A 92 0.05 8.91 39.54
C LYS A 92 -0.67 7.96 40.52
N THR A 93 -0.31 6.68 40.49
CA THR A 93 -1.00 5.63 41.26
C THR A 93 -0.27 5.24 42.53
N ASN A 94 0.96 5.74 42.74
CA ASN A 94 1.86 5.34 43.82
C ASN A 94 2.09 3.81 43.86
N HIS A 95 1.97 3.17 42.69
CA HIS A 95 2.14 1.73 42.51
C HIS A 95 3.06 1.49 41.31
N SER A 96 4.21 0.86 41.55
CA SER A 96 5.17 0.56 40.49
C SER A 96 4.67 -0.57 39.61
N VAL A 97 4.64 -0.32 38.30
CA VAL A 97 4.25 -1.31 37.26
C VAL A 97 5.44 -1.76 36.41
N TRP A 98 6.67 -1.47 36.85
CA TRP A 98 7.88 -1.75 36.07
C TRP A 98 8.07 -3.24 35.78
N LYS A 99 7.74 -4.12 36.73
CA LYS A 99 7.91 -5.57 36.56
C LYS A 99 6.93 -6.13 35.54
N GLU A 100 5.70 -5.64 35.59
CA GLU A 100 4.60 -5.95 34.69
C GLU A 100 4.93 -5.48 33.29
N MET A 101 5.34 -4.22 33.13
CA MET A 101 5.78 -3.65 31.85
C MET A 101 6.96 -4.42 31.23
N LYS A 102 7.96 -4.78 32.03
CA LYS A 102 9.11 -5.57 31.56
C LYS A 102 8.71 -6.98 31.11
N SER A 103 7.62 -7.52 31.64
CA SER A 103 7.12 -8.86 31.28
C SER A 103 6.30 -8.87 29.98
N ILE A 104 5.96 -7.69 29.44
CA ILE A 104 5.19 -7.59 28.19
C ILE A 104 6.07 -8.08 27.03
N THR A 105 5.59 -9.12 26.37
CA THR A 105 6.19 -9.66 25.15
C THR A 105 5.29 -9.37 23.95
N GLY A 106 5.85 -8.82 22.89
CA GLY A 106 5.16 -8.74 21.61
C GLY A 106 5.06 -10.13 20.98
N VAL A 107 3.85 -10.59 20.71
CA VAL A 107 3.61 -11.82 19.95
C VAL A 107 3.19 -11.43 18.54
N HIS A 108 3.88 -12.00 17.55
CA HIS A 108 3.53 -11.83 16.16
C HIS A 108 2.35 -12.75 15.84
N LEU A 109 1.22 -12.14 15.46
CA LEU A 109 0.12 -12.89 14.88
C LEU A 109 0.49 -13.25 13.44
N LYS A 110 0.25 -14.52 13.08
CA LYS A 110 0.46 -14.98 11.70
C LYS A 110 -0.60 -14.33 10.82
N THR A 111 -0.26 -13.23 10.16
CA THR A 111 -1.13 -12.64 9.14
C THR A 111 -1.07 -13.54 7.90
N PRO A 112 -2.22 -13.92 7.30
CA PRO A 112 -2.19 -14.55 5.99
C PRO A 112 -1.46 -13.61 5.02
N MET A 113 -0.69 -14.18 4.10
CA MET A 113 0.08 -13.40 3.13
C MET A 113 -0.87 -12.59 2.26
N MET A 114 -1.17 -11.36 2.68
CA MET A 114 -1.82 -10.38 1.82
C MET A 114 -0.74 -9.99 0.81
N LYS A 115 -0.79 -10.62 -0.36
CA LYS A 115 0.20 -10.36 -1.40
C LYS A 115 0.12 -8.87 -1.79
N PRO A 116 1.22 -8.07 -1.73
CA PRO A 116 1.33 -6.79 -2.46
C PRO A 116 1.05 -6.91 -3.96
N LEU A 117 1.02 -8.13 -4.48
CA LEU A 117 1.06 -8.42 -5.91
C LEU A 117 -0.31 -8.29 -6.52
N PHE A 118 -0.83 -7.07 -6.71
CA PHE A 118 -1.87 -6.87 -7.74
C PHE A 118 -1.94 -5.46 -8.31
N LYS A 119 -0.99 -4.54 -8.03
CA LYS A 119 -0.99 -3.22 -8.70
C LYS A 119 -0.11 -3.20 -9.94
N LEU A 120 1.19 -3.49 -9.83
CA LEU A 120 2.11 -3.37 -10.97
C LEU A 120 1.89 -4.43 -12.05
N ASP A 121 1.80 -5.71 -11.66
CA ASP A 121 1.54 -6.79 -12.63
C ASP A 121 0.17 -6.64 -13.30
N TYR A 122 -0.83 -6.17 -12.55
CA TYR A 122 -2.18 -5.91 -13.08
C TYR A 122 -2.22 -4.68 -13.99
N LEU A 123 -1.52 -3.60 -13.64
CA LEU A 123 -1.37 -2.42 -14.50
C LEU A 123 -0.65 -2.78 -15.79
N TRP A 124 0.44 -3.54 -15.69
CA TRP A 124 1.18 -4.05 -16.85
C TRP A 124 0.29 -4.93 -17.74
N PHE A 125 -0.46 -5.84 -17.11
CA PHE A 125 -1.43 -6.68 -17.79
C PHE A 125 -2.51 -5.86 -18.52
N ILE A 126 -3.11 -4.84 -17.87
CA ILE A 126 -4.09 -3.94 -18.49
C ILE A 126 -3.47 -3.19 -19.67
N ILE A 127 -2.25 -2.67 -19.52
CA ILE A 127 -1.56 -1.93 -20.59
C ILE A 127 -1.29 -2.85 -21.79
N CYS A 128 -0.77 -4.06 -21.55
CA CYS A 128 -0.54 -5.07 -22.58
C CYS A 128 -1.85 -5.50 -23.27
N ALA A 129 -2.94 -5.66 -22.51
CA ALA A 129 -4.25 -5.95 -23.07
C ALA A 129 -4.73 -4.81 -23.99
N ILE A 130 -4.68 -3.56 -23.54
CA ILE A 130 -5.12 -2.41 -24.36
C ILE A 130 -4.27 -2.30 -25.64
N LEU A 131 -2.93 -2.40 -25.53
CA LEU A 131 -2.01 -2.32 -26.66
C LEU A 131 -2.23 -3.42 -27.70
N SER A 132 -2.58 -4.63 -27.27
CA SER A 132 -2.84 -5.76 -28.18
C SER A 132 -4.22 -5.68 -28.84
N TYR A 133 -5.24 -5.16 -28.14
CA TYR A 133 -6.59 -5.01 -28.69
C TYR A 133 -6.73 -3.83 -29.67
N CYS A 134 -6.01 -2.73 -29.48
CA CYS A 134 -6.08 -1.53 -30.32
C CYS A 134 -5.84 -1.79 -31.83
N PRO A 135 -4.72 -2.39 -32.27
CA PRO A 135 -4.45 -2.62 -33.70
C PRO A 135 -5.41 -3.64 -34.32
N TYR A 136 -5.81 -4.65 -33.53
CA TYR A 136 -6.78 -5.66 -33.97
C TYR A 136 -8.15 -5.03 -34.25
N MET A 137 -8.66 -4.23 -33.31
CA MET A 137 -9.91 -3.49 -33.45
C MET A 137 -9.90 -2.53 -34.64
N HIS A 138 -8.78 -1.83 -34.85
CA HIS A 138 -8.63 -0.91 -35.97
C HIS A 138 -8.70 -1.64 -37.32
N PHE A 139 -7.95 -2.74 -37.48
CA PHE A 139 -7.95 -3.52 -38.71
C PHE A 139 -9.32 -4.15 -39.00
N LEU A 140 -9.95 -4.71 -37.97
CA LEU A 140 -11.30 -5.28 -38.07
C LEU A 140 -12.30 -4.20 -38.49
N SER A 141 -12.25 -3.02 -37.88
CA SER A 141 -13.14 -1.89 -38.20
C SER A 141 -13.02 -1.44 -39.66
N VAL A 142 -11.79 -1.31 -40.18
CA VAL A 142 -11.56 -0.93 -41.59
C VAL A 142 -12.08 -2.00 -42.55
N LYS A 143 -11.82 -3.28 -42.27
CA LYS A 143 -12.33 -4.39 -43.08
C LYS A 143 -13.85 -4.46 -43.06
N VAL A 144 -14.45 -4.39 -41.88
CA VAL A 144 -15.91 -4.39 -41.71
C VAL A 144 -16.53 -3.19 -42.43
N LEU A 145 -15.93 -2.00 -42.37
CA LEU A 145 -16.45 -0.81 -43.07
C LEU A 145 -16.40 -0.97 -44.60
N LYS A 146 -15.36 -1.63 -45.12
CA LYS A 146 -15.21 -1.92 -46.55
C LYS A 146 -16.24 -2.95 -47.02
N GLU A 147 -16.41 -4.04 -46.27
CA GLU A 147 -17.41 -5.08 -46.56
C GLU A 147 -18.83 -4.53 -46.40
N LYS A 148 -19.09 -3.71 -45.37
CA LYS A 148 -20.37 -3.03 -45.13
C LYS A 148 -20.81 -2.19 -46.33
N LYS A 149 -19.90 -1.40 -46.93
CA LYS A 149 -20.20 -0.62 -48.13
C LYS A 149 -20.56 -1.52 -49.32
N LYS A 150 -19.82 -2.61 -49.54
CA LYS A 150 -20.08 -3.57 -50.62
C LYS A 150 -21.39 -4.34 -50.44
N LEU A 151 -21.61 -4.91 -49.26
CA LEU A 151 -22.82 -5.66 -48.92
C LEU A 151 -24.07 -4.79 -48.95
N LYS A 152 -23.99 -3.52 -48.53
CA LYS A 152 -25.13 -2.60 -48.63
C LYS A 152 -25.51 -2.32 -50.10
N ILE A 153 -24.53 -2.17 -50.99
CA ILE A 153 -24.77 -1.99 -52.43
C ILE A 153 -25.38 -3.27 -53.03
N LEU A 154 -24.84 -4.45 -52.68
CA LEU A 154 -25.33 -5.74 -53.15
C LEU A 154 -26.77 -6.05 -52.68
N MET A 155 -27.06 -5.84 -51.38
CA MET A 155 -28.40 -6.06 -50.82
C MET A 155 -29.44 -5.13 -51.44
N ARG A 156 -29.08 -3.87 -51.71
CA ARG A 156 -29.98 -2.92 -52.40
C ARG A 156 -30.23 -3.35 -53.85
N ALA A 157 -29.24 -3.93 -54.54
CA ALA A 157 -29.42 -4.47 -55.88
C ALA A 157 -30.30 -5.73 -55.91
N MET A 158 -30.33 -6.52 -54.83
CA MET A 158 -31.22 -7.68 -54.67
C MET A 158 -32.63 -7.34 -54.12
N GLY A 159 -32.93 -6.06 -53.81
CA GLY A 159 -34.24 -5.63 -53.33
C GLY A 159 -34.54 -5.91 -51.85
N LEU A 160 -33.51 -6.16 -51.03
CA LEU A 160 -33.68 -6.47 -49.61
C LEU A 160 -33.99 -5.23 -48.76
N GLN A 161 -34.82 -5.39 -47.72
CA GLN A 161 -35.25 -4.30 -46.84
C GLN A 161 -34.15 -3.87 -45.85
N ASP A 162 -34.03 -2.57 -45.57
CA ASP A 162 -33.00 -2.00 -44.66
C ASP A 162 -33.02 -2.60 -43.24
N ILE A 163 -34.15 -3.15 -42.79
CA ILE A 163 -34.31 -3.74 -41.46
C ILE A 163 -33.44 -5.00 -41.30
N ALA A 164 -33.38 -5.85 -42.33
CA ALA A 164 -32.57 -7.07 -42.30
C ALA A 164 -31.07 -6.75 -42.18
N TYR A 165 -30.66 -5.64 -42.79
CA TYR A 165 -29.30 -5.12 -42.69
C TYR A 165 -28.96 -4.66 -41.27
N TRP A 166 -29.84 -3.89 -40.62
CA TRP A 166 -29.64 -3.45 -39.23
C TRP A 166 -29.58 -4.62 -38.24
N LEU A 167 -30.43 -5.64 -38.42
CA LEU A 167 -30.41 -6.86 -37.60
C LEU A 167 -29.10 -7.65 -37.75
N SER A 168 -28.60 -7.80 -38.98
CA SER A 168 -27.32 -8.49 -39.23
C SER A 168 -26.15 -7.77 -38.55
N TRP A 169 -26.20 -6.44 -38.51
CA TRP A 169 -25.17 -5.62 -37.89
C TRP A 169 -25.22 -5.78 -36.37
N SER A 170 -26.42 -5.67 -35.78
CA SER A 170 -26.62 -5.89 -34.34
C SER A 170 -26.08 -7.26 -33.90
N LEU A 171 -26.42 -8.32 -34.62
CA LEU A 171 -25.96 -9.69 -34.31
C LEU A 171 -24.43 -9.81 -34.33
N LEU A 172 -23.78 -9.23 -35.36
CA LEU A 172 -22.32 -9.23 -35.48
C LEU A 172 -21.64 -8.54 -34.29
N TYR A 173 -22.16 -7.40 -33.83
CA TYR A 173 -21.63 -6.70 -32.66
C TYR A 173 -21.80 -7.51 -31.39
N THR A 174 -22.97 -8.12 -31.17
CA THR A 174 -23.25 -8.94 -29.99
C THR A 174 -22.30 -10.15 -29.91
N VAL A 175 -22.12 -10.88 -31.02
CA VAL A 175 -21.20 -12.03 -31.08
C VAL A 175 -19.76 -11.59 -30.81
N TYR A 176 -19.33 -10.48 -31.42
CA TYR A 176 -17.98 -9.97 -31.24
C TYR A 176 -17.69 -9.59 -29.78
N VAL A 177 -18.58 -8.82 -29.15
CA VAL A 177 -18.46 -8.45 -27.74
C VAL A 177 -18.43 -9.69 -26.85
N SER A 178 -19.29 -10.67 -27.10
CA SER A 178 -19.31 -11.94 -26.35
C SER A 178 -17.99 -12.71 -26.42
N ILE A 179 -17.35 -12.78 -27.59
CA ILE A 179 -16.06 -13.46 -27.76
C ILE A 179 -14.98 -12.72 -26.99
N THR A 180 -14.89 -11.39 -27.11
CA THR A 180 -13.88 -10.59 -26.39
C THR A 180 -14.05 -10.68 -24.87
N ALA A 181 -15.29 -10.69 -24.37
CA ALA A 181 -15.57 -10.87 -22.94
C ALA A 181 -15.17 -12.28 -22.45
N SER A 182 -15.41 -13.31 -23.25
CA SER A 182 -15.03 -14.70 -22.93
C SER A 182 -13.50 -14.89 -22.91
N LEU A 183 -12.79 -14.25 -23.85
CA LEU A 183 -11.33 -14.27 -23.86
C LEU A 183 -10.74 -13.50 -22.68
N LEU A 184 -11.31 -12.33 -22.36
CA LEU A 184 -10.85 -11.54 -21.22
C LEU A 184 -11.04 -12.32 -19.91
N THR A 185 -12.21 -12.93 -19.71
CA THR A 185 -12.50 -13.74 -18.51
C THR A 185 -11.58 -14.95 -18.38
N TRP A 186 -11.25 -15.64 -19.48
CA TRP A 186 -10.29 -16.75 -19.47
C TRP A 186 -8.89 -16.32 -19.08
N VAL A 187 -8.42 -15.17 -19.56
CA VAL A 187 -7.07 -14.69 -19.26
C VAL A 187 -6.97 -14.16 -17.82
N THR A 188 -8.07 -13.67 -17.26
CA THR A 188 -8.11 -13.16 -15.88
C THR A 188 -8.34 -14.22 -14.80
N LEU A 189 -8.77 -15.44 -15.17
CA LEU A 189 -8.99 -16.57 -14.27
C LEU A 189 -7.67 -17.33 -14.02
#